data_AF-A0A7Y0IHA0-F1
#
_entry.id   AF-A0A7Y0IHA0-F1
#
_cell.length_a   1.000
_cell.length_b   1.000
_cell.length_c   1.000
_cell.angle_alpha   90.00
_cell.angle_beta   90.00
_cell.angle_gamma   90.00
#
_symmetry.space_group_name_H-M   'P 1'
#
loop_
_entity.id
_entity.type
_entity.pdbx_description
1 polymer ?
#
loop_
_entity_poly.entity_id
_entity_poly.type
_entity_poly.pdbx_seq_one_letter_code
_entity_poly.pdbx_strand_id
1 'polypeptide(L)'
;MSNVKFGDYQPKDEPKDTLQYVYYTREGEYLGGIAGSAKIFTTTKEKYDQAVAAKSWEPLNVDLVKYDGKALSHSDFRYIAYIVSHESGNADIKELRCVAFTSRNRAVSTKKTWRSLLASGYSSVPNKKELPDKNDEKSKLARYAVLDVCFGVKDITDGAEFWDGTDFLAWGNSETNPYNKLGQNKFDEYKFVEIPKAIYDDFVAANGTSARYKDKGNHDENADQGTHEHLKKKVKKPVLGPDGKQLKGADGKPQFKEVEVPDRIKYDIPSADFEDQQYWGSGNFYYDTNVKTTNGISATITAGKSIFWKITPTRLTAATTK
;
A
#
# COMPACT_ATOMS: atom_id res chain seq x y z
N MET A 1 -26.79 25.06 -63.44
CA MET A 1 -26.05 24.08 -62.63
C MET A 1 -26.79 23.90 -61.33
N SER A 2 -27.50 22.79 -61.17
CA SER A 2 -28.24 22.45 -59.94
C SER A 2 -27.27 21.86 -58.92
N ASN A 3 -27.12 22.53 -57.78
CA ASN A 3 -26.34 22.03 -56.65
C ASN A 3 -26.97 20.74 -56.13
N VAL A 4 -26.26 19.63 -56.27
CA VAL A 4 -26.61 18.35 -55.63
C VAL A 4 -26.44 18.51 -54.13
N LYS A 5 -27.54 18.49 -53.37
CA LYS A 5 -27.48 18.34 -51.91
C LYS A 5 -27.14 16.90 -51.60
N PHE A 6 -25.96 16.67 -51.03
CA PHE A 6 -25.66 15.42 -50.34
C PHE A 6 -26.54 15.37 -49.09
N GLY A 7 -27.35 14.32 -48.97
CA GLY A 7 -28.18 14.10 -47.79
C GLY A 7 -27.31 13.84 -46.56
N ASP A 8 -27.78 14.28 -45.40
CA ASP A 8 -27.15 14.06 -44.11
C ASP A 8 -27.13 12.57 -43.78
N TYR A 9 -26.06 11.87 -44.16
CA TYR A 9 -25.82 10.51 -43.70
C TYR A 9 -25.47 10.56 -42.22
N GLN A 10 -26.44 10.21 -41.38
CA GLN A 10 -26.24 9.88 -39.98
C GLN A 10 -26.29 8.35 -39.88
N PRO A 11 -25.15 7.65 -39.67
CA PRO A 11 -25.20 6.21 -39.42
C PRO A 11 -26.05 5.96 -38.18
N LYS A 12 -27.07 5.10 -38.31
CA LYS A 12 -28.05 4.82 -37.25
C LYS A 12 -27.47 4.06 -36.06
N ASP A 13 -26.32 3.41 -36.24
CA ASP A 13 -25.68 2.58 -35.23
C ASP A 13 -24.20 2.93 -35.13
N GLU A 14 -23.68 3.05 -33.90
CA GLU A 14 -22.25 3.13 -33.68
C GLU A 14 -21.55 1.87 -34.21
N PRO A 15 -20.34 1.97 -34.80
CA PRO A 15 -19.60 0.82 -35.27
C PRO A 15 -19.38 -0.18 -34.13
N LYS A 16 -19.79 -1.43 -34.35
CA LYS A 16 -19.58 -2.53 -33.39
C LYS A 16 -18.09 -2.75 -33.14
N ASP A 17 -17.67 -2.73 -31.88
CA ASP A 17 -16.29 -3.03 -31.48
C ASP A 17 -16.06 -4.55 -31.46
N THR A 18 -15.55 -5.10 -32.55
CA THR A 18 -15.33 -6.55 -32.72
C THR A 18 -13.92 -7.00 -32.33
N LEU A 19 -13.08 -6.10 -31.80
CA LEU A 19 -11.69 -6.41 -31.48
C LEU A 19 -11.59 -7.28 -30.23
N GLN A 20 -10.59 -8.16 -30.19
CA GLN A 20 -10.26 -8.89 -28.98
C GLN A 20 -9.43 -8.01 -28.06
N TYR A 21 -9.86 -7.90 -26.80
CA TYR A 21 -9.12 -7.23 -25.74
C TYR A 21 -8.70 -8.21 -24.64
N VAL A 22 -8.28 -7.70 -23.49
CA VAL A 22 -8.10 -8.48 -22.28
C VAL A 22 -9.36 -8.46 -21.43
N TYR A 23 -9.72 -9.62 -20.90
CA TYR A 23 -10.92 -9.83 -20.12
C TYR A 23 -10.61 -10.36 -18.73
N TYR A 24 -11.33 -9.84 -17.75
CA TYR A 24 -11.30 -10.29 -16.37
C TYR A 24 -12.71 -10.63 -15.87
N THR A 25 -12.83 -11.43 -14.81
CA THR A 25 -14.07 -11.45 -14.02
C THR A 25 -14.12 -10.24 -13.10
N ARG A 26 -15.31 -10.01 -12.53
CA ARG A 26 -15.49 -8.89 -11.60
C ARG A 26 -14.75 -9.11 -10.28
N GLU A 27 -14.48 -10.36 -9.95
CA GLU A 27 -13.69 -10.86 -8.81
C GLU A 27 -12.19 -10.95 -9.13
N GLY A 28 -11.75 -10.41 -10.27
CA GLY A 28 -10.32 -10.27 -10.60
C GLY A 28 -9.67 -11.52 -11.18
N GLU A 29 -10.42 -12.52 -11.63
CA GLU A 29 -9.87 -13.64 -12.38
C GLU A 29 -9.48 -13.20 -13.79
N TYR A 30 -8.26 -13.50 -14.23
CA TYR A 30 -7.82 -13.29 -15.60
C TYR A 30 -8.38 -14.40 -16.51
N LEU A 31 -9.11 -14.02 -17.55
CA LEU A 31 -9.75 -14.95 -18.48
C LEU A 31 -8.91 -15.18 -19.75
N GLY A 32 -8.20 -14.16 -20.20
CA GLY A 32 -7.36 -14.20 -21.40
C GLY A 32 -7.50 -12.95 -22.27
N GLY A 33 -6.89 -12.98 -23.44
CA GLY A 33 -6.92 -11.87 -24.39
C GLY A 33 -5.57 -11.55 -25.02
N ILE A 34 -5.50 -10.40 -25.69
CA ILE A 34 -4.28 -9.91 -26.34
C ILE A 34 -3.47 -9.06 -25.36
N ALA A 35 -2.26 -9.51 -25.03
CA ALA A 35 -1.34 -8.77 -24.17
C ALA A 35 -1.09 -7.35 -24.71
N GLY A 36 -1.00 -6.36 -23.81
CA GLY A 36 -0.78 -4.96 -24.19
C GLY A 36 -2.05 -4.23 -24.67
N SER A 37 -3.23 -4.83 -24.48
CA SER A 37 -4.51 -4.19 -24.81
C SER A 37 -4.65 -2.81 -24.13
N ALA A 38 -4.99 -1.79 -24.94
CA ALA A 38 -5.22 -0.43 -24.46
C ALA A 38 -6.51 -0.28 -23.63
N LYS A 39 -7.41 -1.27 -23.72
CA LYS A 39 -8.66 -1.39 -22.95
C LYS A 39 -8.69 -2.77 -22.29
N ILE A 40 -9.33 -2.85 -21.13
CA ILE A 40 -9.71 -4.12 -20.53
C ILE A 40 -11.21 -4.09 -20.21
N PHE A 41 -11.84 -5.25 -20.23
CA PHE A 41 -13.27 -5.41 -19.96
C PHE A 41 -13.49 -6.46 -18.87
N THR A 42 -14.62 -6.35 -18.18
CA THR A 42 -15.07 -7.44 -17.29
C THR A 42 -16.17 -8.27 -17.95
N THR A 43 -16.19 -9.57 -17.68
CA THR A 43 -17.24 -10.49 -18.15
C THR A 43 -17.28 -11.73 -17.24
N THR A 44 -18.14 -12.70 -17.53
CA THR A 44 -18.14 -14.00 -16.85
C THR A 44 -17.32 -15.02 -17.62
N LYS A 45 -16.86 -16.08 -16.92
CA LYS A 45 -16.10 -17.16 -17.55
C LYS A 45 -16.90 -17.82 -18.68
N GLU A 46 -18.20 -18.02 -18.47
CA GLU A 46 -19.10 -18.66 -19.43
C GLU A 46 -19.22 -17.83 -20.71
N LYS A 47 -19.45 -16.51 -20.57
CA LYS A 47 -19.52 -15.59 -21.73
C LYS A 47 -18.20 -15.56 -22.49
N TYR A 48 -17.08 -15.53 -21.77
CA TYR A 48 -15.76 -15.56 -22.38
C TYR A 48 -15.53 -16.85 -23.16
N ASP A 49 -15.85 -18.02 -22.59
CA ASP A 49 -15.69 -19.31 -23.26
C ASP A 49 -16.56 -19.43 -24.53
N GLN A 50 -17.79 -18.91 -24.48
CA GLN A 50 -18.68 -18.83 -25.63
C GLN A 50 -18.09 -17.95 -26.74
N ALA A 51 -17.55 -16.77 -26.39
CA ALA A 51 -16.91 -15.86 -27.31
C ALA A 51 -15.65 -16.45 -27.96
N VAL A 52 -14.83 -17.18 -27.18
CA VAL A 52 -13.66 -17.91 -27.68
C VAL A 52 -14.09 -18.99 -28.68
N ALA A 53 -15.09 -19.81 -28.34
CA ALA A 53 -15.59 -20.86 -29.21
C ALA A 53 -16.17 -20.31 -30.52
N ALA A 54 -16.90 -19.19 -30.44
CA ALA A 54 -17.50 -18.52 -31.59
C ALA A 54 -16.53 -17.62 -32.37
N LYS A 55 -15.31 -17.37 -31.84
CA LYS A 55 -14.36 -16.35 -32.34
C LYS A 55 -15.00 -14.97 -32.52
N SER A 56 -15.88 -14.58 -31.60
CA SER A 56 -16.63 -13.32 -31.64
C SER A 56 -16.53 -12.56 -30.32
N TRP A 57 -15.96 -11.35 -30.36
CA TRP A 57 -15.59 -10.56 -29.18
C TRP A 57 -16.54 -9.41 -28.88
N GLU A 58 -17.35 -8.99 -29.85
CA GLU A 58 -18.35 -7.93 -29.69
C GLU A 58 -19.19 -8.10 -28.39
N PRO A 59 -19.69 -9.30 -28.04
CA PRO A 59 -20.52 -9.46 -26.85
C PRO A 59 -19.78 -9.24 -25.51
N LEU A 60 -18.44 -9.27 -25.52
CA LEU A 60 -17.62 -9.04 -24.34
C LEU A 60 -17.24 -7.57 -24.15
N ASN A 61 -17.31 -6.76 -25.20
CA ASN A 61 -16.83 -5.37 -25.23
C ASN A 61 -17.86 -4.39 -24.67
N VAL A 62 -18.47 -4.74 -23.53
CA VAL A 62 -19.57 -4.00 -22.89
C VAL A 62 -19.07 -3.29 -21.63
N ASP A 63 -18.59 -4.05 -20.64
CA ASP A 63 -18.20 -3.51 -19.33
C ASP A 63 -16.74 -3.05 -19.33
N LEU A 64 -16.49 -1.94 -20.02
CA LEU A 64 -15.17 -1.30 -20.11
C LEU A 64 -14.71 -0.81 -18.74
N VAL A 65 -13.54 -1.28 -18.29
CA VAL A 65 -12.93 -0.81 -17.05
C VAL A 65 -12.33 0.57 -17.27
N LYS A 66 -12.76 1.53 -16.44
CA LYS A 66 -12.32 2.91 -16.47
C LYS A 66 -11.88 3.37 -15.09
N TYR A 67 -10.96 4.33 -15.05
CA TYR A 67 -10.81 5.19 -13.89
C TYR A 67 -10.71 6.63 -14.40
N ASP A 68 -11.37 7.57 -13.72
CA ASP A 68 -11.40 9.00 -14.09
C ASP A 68 -11.92 9.27 -15.51
N GLY A 69 -12.92 8.49 -15.91
CA GLY A 69 -13.51 8.54 -17.25
C GLY A 69 -12.60 8.02 -18.37
N LYS A 70 -11.39 7.53 -18.06
CA LYS A 70 -10.43 7.00 -19.03
C LYS A 70 -10.39 5.48 -18.99
N ALA A 71 -10.33 4.86 -20.16
CA ALA A 71 -10.09 3.43 -20.27
C ALA A 71 -8.77 3.06 -19.57
N LEU A 72 -8.82 1.99 -18.77
CA LEU A 72 -7.64 1.47 -18.12
C LEU A 72 -6.94 0.47 -19.06
N SER A 73 -5.66 0.71 -19.34
CA SER A 73 -4.85 -0.23 -20.12
C SER A 73 -4.50 -1.46 -19.29
N HIS A 74 -4.23 -2.58 -19.97
CA HIS A 74 -3.83 -3.83 -19.32
C HIS A 74 -2.54 -3.68 -18.50
N SER A 75 -1.55 -2.97 -19.04
CA SER A 75 -0.28 -2.68 -18.37
C SER A 75 -0.49 -1.85 -17.10
N ASP A 76 -1.29 -0.78 -17.18
CA ASP A 76 -1.57 0.07 -16.02
C ASP A 76 -2.33 -0.70 -14.94
N PHE A 77 -3.35 -1.47 -15.33
CA PHE A 77 -4.13 -2.30 -14.40
C PHE A 77 -3.23 -3.28 -13.63
N ARG A 78 -2.40 -4.03 -14.35
CA ARG A 78 -1.48 -5.00 -13.76
C ARG A 78 -0.43 -4.34 -12.87
N TYR A 79 0.05 -3.16 -13.23
CA TYR A 79 1.00 -2.42 -12.41
C TYR A 79 0.39 -1.90 -11.10
N ILE A 80 -0.82 -1.32 -11.17
CA ILE A 80 -1.55 -0.86 -9.98
C ILE A 80 -1.83 -2.07 -9.07
N ALA A 81 -2.34 -3.17 -9.63
CA ALA A 81 -2.62 -4.39 -8.87
C ALA A 81 -1.36 -5.00 -8.24
N TYR A 82 -0.20 -4.92 -8.91
CA TYR A 82 1.08 -5.36 -8.34
C TYR A 82 1.43 -4.60 -7.07
N ILE A 83 1.29 -3.28 -7.10
CA ILE A 83 1.66 -2.45 -5.96
C ILE A 83 0.66 -2.66 -4.82
N VAL A 84 -0.64 -2.69 -5.10
CA VAL A 84 -1.68 -3.03 -4.11
C VAL A 84 -1.38 -4.39 -3.44
N SER A 85 -0.96 -5.40 -4.21
CA SER A 85 -0.63 -6.71 -3.66
C SER A 85 0.64 -6.75 -2.80
N HIS A 86 1.60 -5.84 -3.01
CA HIS A 86 2.87 -5.82 -2.29
C HIS A 86 2.87 -4.86 -1.09
N GLU A 87 2.00 -3.85 -1.12
CA GLU A 87 1.75 -2.96 0.03
C GLU A 87 0.82 -3.62 1.06
N SER A 88 0.10 -4.68 0.70
CA SER A 88 -0.71 -5.48 1.64
C SER A 88 0.06 -6.70 2.13
N GLY A 89 -0.08 -7.05 3.41
CA GLY A 89 0.64 -8.17 4.01
C GLY A 89 0.20 -9.52 3.44
N ASN A 90 -1.09 -9.83 3.59
CA ASN A 90 -1.67 -11.13 3.22
C ASN A 90 -2.72 -10.99 2.11
N ALA A 91 -3.36 -12.10 1.75
CA ALA A 91 -4.54 -12.15 0.88
C ALA A 91 -5.81 -11.67 1.61
N ASP A 92 -5.72 -10.54 2.33
CA ASP A 92 -6.88 -9.92 3.00
C ASP A 92 -7.52 -8.89 2.06
N ILE A 93 -8.71 -9.22 1.56
CA ILE A 93 -9.45 -8.33 0.64
C ILE A 93 -9.79 -6.98 1.28
N LYS A 94 -9.96 -6.89 2.61
CA LYS A 94 -10.21 -5.61 3.28
C LYS A 94 -8.98 -4.71 3.16
N GLU A 95 -7.80 -5.21 3.49
CA GLU A 95 -6.54 -4.47 3.39
C GLU A 95 -6.24 -4.07 1.93
N LEU A 96 -6.40 -5.00 0.99
CA LEU A 96 -6.20 -4.74 -0.44
C LEU A 96 -7.13 -3.62 -0.95
N ARG A 97 -8.41 -3.64 -0.55
CA ARG A 97 -9.36 -2.55 -0.86
C ARG A 97 -8.93 -1.25 -0.22
N CYS A 98 -8.54 -1.25 1.06
CA CYS A 98 -8.09 -0.04 1.72
C CYS A 98 -6.88 0.59 1.00
N VAL A 99 -5.87 -0.19 0.61
CA VAL A 99 -4.71 0.30 -0.16
C VAL A 99 -5.12 0.82 -1.53
N ALA A 100 -6.02 0.13 -2.23
CA ALA A 100 -6.50 0.55 -3.54
C ALA A 100 -7.24 1.90 -3.47
N PHE A 101 -8.23 2.03 -2.58
CA PHE A 101 -8.96 3.29 -2.38
C PHE A 101 -8.03 4.42 -1.92
N THR A 102 -7.19 4.15 -0.92
CA THR A 102 -6.30 5.17 -0.33
C THR A 102 -5.32 5.74 -1.35
N SER A 103 -4.68 4.86 -2.13
CA SER A 103 -3.77 5.30 -3.20
C SER A 103 -4.50 6.02 -4.34
N ARG A 104 -5.74 5.63 -4.66
CA ARG A 104 -6.57 6.37 -5.62
C ARG A 104 -6.90 7.75 -5.09
N ASN A 105 -7.35 7.89 -3.84
CA ASN A 105 -7.70 9.16 -3.22
C ASN A 105 -6.53 10.14 -3.26
N ARG A 106 -5.33 9.67 -2.89
CA ARG A 106 -4.11 10.48 -2.99
C ARG A 106 -3.81 10.90 -4.43
N ALA A 107 -4.07 10.04 -5.41
CA ALA A 107 -3.88 10.39 -6.80
C ALA A 107 -4.84 11.51 -7.24
N VAL A 108 -6.10 11.49 -6.75
CA VAL A 108 -7.05 12.60 -6.95
C VAL A 108 -6.49 13.89 -6.39
N SER A 109 -6.16 13.88 -5.09
CA SER A 109 -5.81 15.08 -4.34
C SER A 109 -4.54 15.73 -4.86
N THR A 110 -3.60 14.92 -5.35
CA THR A 110 -2.34 15.39 -5.94
C THR A 110 -2.39 15.58 -7.46
N LYS A 111 -3.56 15.41 -8.09
CA LYS A 111 -3.77 15.58 -9.54
C LYS A 111 -2.82 14.73 -10.39
N LYS A 112 -2.53 13.50 -9.94
CA LYS A 112 -1.68 12.53 -10.62
C LYS A 112 -2.53 11.41 -11.21
N THR A 113 -2.05 10.76 -12.26
CA THR A 113 -2.63 9.46 -12.63
C THR A 113 -2.31 8.45 -11.53
N TRP A 114 -3.23 7.52 -11.28
CA TRP A 114 -3.07 6.52 -10.22
C TRP A 114 -1.76 5.73 -10.37
N ARG A 115 -1.47 5.31 -11.61
CA ARG A 115 -0.19 4.69 -11.98
C ARG A 115 1.02 5.57 -11.64
N SER A 116 1.01 6.84 -12.03
CA SER A 116 2.16 7.73 -11.80
C SER A 116 2.40 8.01 -10.32
N LEU A 117 1.34 8.08 -9.51
CA LEU A 117 1.48 8.18 -8.06
C LEU A 117 2.16 6.93 -7.50
N LEU A 118 1.65 5.73 -7.83
CA LEU A 118 2.19 4.49 -7.30
C LEU A 118 3.62 4.21 -7.80
N ALA A 119 3.99 4.71 -8.99
CA ALA A 119 5.36 4.66 -9.48
C ALA A 119 6.34 5.55 -8.68
N SER A 120 5.84 6.61 -8.02
CA SER A 120 6.65 7.55 -7.24
C SER A 120 7.03 7.01 -5.85
N GLY A 121 7.76 7.81 -5.07
CA GLY A 121 8.11 7.49 -3.67
C GLY A 121 6.93 7.36 -2.71
N TYR A 122 5.69 7.57 -3.17
CA TYR A 122 4.48 7.30 -2.39
C TYR A 122 4.36 5.82 -1.98
N SER A 123 4.79 4.91 -2.85
CA SER A 123 4.87 3.46 -2.55
C SER A 123 6.32 3.06 -2.34
N SER A 124 6.57 2.28 -1.28
CA SER A 124 7.92 1.81 -0.92
C SER A 124 8.32 0.49 -1.60
N VAL A 125 7.38 -0.15 -2.32
CA VAL A 125 7.62 -1.42 -3.02
C VAL A 125 8.86 -1.33 -3.92
N PRO A 126 9.89 -2.15 -3.70
CA PRO A 126 11.07 -2.17 -4.56
C PRO A 126 10.75 -2.87 -5.89
N ASN A 127 11.50 -2.54 -6.95
CA ASN A 127 11.41 -3.22 -8.25
C ASN A 127 9.98 -3.31 -8.83
N LYS A 128 9.23 -2.21 -8.76
CA LYS A 128 7.83 -2.10 -9.20
C LYS A 128 7.67 -2.57 -10.65
N LYS A 129 6.77 -3.54 -10.87
CA LYS A 129 6.51 -4.16 -12.16
C LYS A 129 5.03 -4.49 -12.32
N GLU A 130 4.67 -5.14 -13.41
CA GLU A 130 3.31 -5.62 -13.64
C GLU A 130 3.05 -6.94 -12.93
N LEU A 131 1.89 -7.07 -12.28
CA LEU A 131 1.43 -8.30 -11.65
C LEU A 131 1.25 -9.37 -12.73
N PRO A 132 1.75 -10.60 -12.60
CA PRO A 132 1.52 -11.63 -13.61
C PRO A 132 0.04 -11.89 -13.88
N ASP A 133 -0.31 -12.23 -15.12
CA ASP A 133 -1.65 -12.73 -15.49
C ASP A 133 -1.82 -14.19 -15.04
N LYS A 134 -1.76 -14.39 -13.72
CA LYS A 134 -1.98 -15.66 -13.02
C LYS A 134 -3.13 -15.50 -12.04
N ASN A 135 -3.81 -16.60 -11.76
CA ASN A 135 -5.01 -16.65 -10.90
C ASN A 135 -4.72 -17.21 -9.50
N ASP A 136 -3.51 -16.99 -8.97
CA ASP A 136 -3.27 -17.21 -7.55
C ASP A 136 -4.14 -16.25 -6.71
N GLU A 137 -4.45 -16.66 -5.49
CA GLU A 137 -5.44 -16.00 -4.64
C GLU A 137 -5.13 -14.51 -4.43
N LYS A 138 -3.89 -14.18 -4.04
CA LYS A 138 -3.50 -12.79 -3.78
C LYS A 138 -3.56 -11.94 -5.04
N SER A 139 -3.13 -12.49 -6.19
CA SER A 139 -3.24 -11.79 -7.48
C SER A 139 -4.69 -11.50 -7.88
N LYS A 140 -5.61 -12.46 -7.68
CA LYS A 140 -7.05 -12.26 -7.95
C LYS A 140 -7.63 -11.18 -7.06
N LEU A 141 -7.40 -11.26 -5.74
CA LEU A 141 -7.93 -10.30 -4.78
C LEU A 141 -7.36 -8.89 -4.99
N ALA A 142 -6.09 -8.76 -5.37
CA ALA A 142 -5.50 -7.47 -5.69
C ALA A 142 -6.17 -6.84 -6.92
N ARG A 143 -6.42 -7.62 -7.98
CA ARG A 143 -7.18 -7.16 -9.15
C ARG A 143 -8.62 -6.83 -8.78
N TYR A 144 -9.26 -7.63 -7.94
CA TYR A 144 -10.61 -7.38 -7.45
C TYR A 144 -10.71 -6.02 -6.75
N ALA A 145 -9.81 -5.75 -5.80
CA ALA A 145 -9.75 -4.47 -5.09
C ALA A 145 -9.58 -3.28 -6.05
N VAL A 146 -8.72 -3.39 -7.07
CA VAL A 146 -8.53 -2.33 -8.08
C VAL A 146 -9.79 -2.14 -8.93
N LEU A 147 -10.46 -3.23 -9.33
CA LEU A 147 -11.69 -3.15 -10.09
C LEU A 147 -12.81 -2.49 -9.26
N ASP A 148 -12.91 -2.76 -7.96
CA ASP A 148 -13.90 -2.09 -7.10
C ASP A 148 -13.78 -0.57 -7.12
N VAL A 149 -12.55 -0.05 -7.10
CA VAL A 149 -12.31 1.39 -7.31
C VAL A 149 -12.78 1.83 -8.70
N CYS A 150 -12.44 1.07 -9.75
CA CYS A 150 -12.75 1.43 -11.14
C CYS A 150 -14.26 1.50 -11.44
N PHE A 151 -15.07 0.66 -10.78
CA PHE A 151 -16.53 0.67 -10.94
C PHE A 151 -17.25 1.50 -9.87
N GLY A 152 -16.52 2.28 -9.07
CA GLY A 152 -17.14 3.21 -8.11
C GLY A 152 -17.86 2.51 -6.96
N VAL A 153 -17.38 1.34 -6.53
CA VAL A 153 -17.83 0.75 -5.25
C VAL A 153 -17.52 1.74 -4.13
N LYS A 154 -18.38 1.78 -3.11
CA LYS A 154 -18.23 2.69 -1.95
C LYS A 154 -16.83 2.57 -1.35
N ASP A 155 -16.15 3.72 -1.23
CA ASP A 155 -14.87 3.83 -0.54
C ASP A 155 -15.05 3.52 0.96
N ILE A 156 -14.42 2.44 1.42
CA ILE A 156 -14.46 1.99 2.81
C ILE A 156 -13.50 2.76 3.72
N THR A 157 -12.58 3.53 3.14
CA THR A 157 -11.55 4.29 3.86
C THR A 157 -11.97 5.71 4.20
N ASP A 158 -13.18 6.11 3.81
CA ASP A 158 -13.71 7.47 3.99
C ASP A 158 -12.75 8.57 3.52
N GLY A 159 -12.11 8.38 2.36
CA GLY A 159 -11.20 9.37 1.81
C GLY A 159 -9.80 9.36 2.43
N ALA A 160 -9.35 8.25 3.01
CA ALA A 160 -7.95 8.14 3.43
C ALA A 160 -7.01 8.36 2.25
N GLU A 161 -5.82 8.93 2.52
CA GLU A 161 -4.78 9.24 1.54
C GLU A 161 -3.42 8.61 1.87
N PHE A 162 -3.23 8.11 3.09
CA PHE A 162 -2.01 7.40 3.51
C PHE A 162 -2.34 6.20 4.37
N TRP A 163 -1.35 5.34 4.56
CA TRP A 163 -1.40 4.28 5.56
C TRP A 163 -0.03 4.15 6.23
N ASP A 164 -0.02 3.63 7.45
CA ASP A 164 1.20 3.23 8.14
C ASP A 164 0.99 1.83 8.75
N GLY A 165 2.10 1.12 8.94
CA GLY A 165 2.09 -0.23 9.49
C GLY A 165 2.36 -0.23 10.99
N THR A 166 2.81 -1.40 11.47
CA THR A 166 3.19 -1.64 12.85
C THR A 166 4.19 -0.61 13.41
N ASP A 167 5.02 -0.02 12.54
CA ASP A 167 6.02 0.99 12.90
C ASP A 167 5.42 2.24 13.52
N PHE A 168 4.18 2.59 13.16
CA PHE A 168 3.48 3.72 13.77
C PHE A 168 3.27 3.52 15.29
N LEU A 169 2.79 2.35 15.70
CA LEU A 169 2.64 2.03 17.12
C LEU A 169 3.98 1.80 17.80
N ALA A 170 4.90 1.09 17.13
CA ALA A 170 6.19 0.71 17.69
C ALA A 170 7.09 1.90 17.97
N TRP A 171 7.05 2.95 17.14
CA TRP A 171 7.95 4.09 17.28
C TRP A 171 7.29 5.31 17.93
N GLY A 172 6.00 5.54 17.69
CA GLY A 172 5.29 6.71 18.22
C GLY A 172 6.03 8.01 17.91
N ASN A 173 6.13 8.89 18.90
CA ASN A 173 6.98 10.06 18.90
C ASN A 173 8.15 9.96 19.91
N SER A 174 8.21 8.89 20.72
CA SER A 174 9.15 8.76 21.83
C SER A 174 10.35 7.84 21.59
N GLU A 175 10.31 6.96 20.56
CA GLU A 175 11.37 5.96 20.35
C GLU A 175 12.38 6.41 19.28
N THR A 176 13.67 6.19 19.51
CA THR A 176 14.67 6.22 18.42
C THR A 176 14.43 5.04 17.48
N ASN A 177 14.09 5.35 16.22
CA ASN A 177 13.84 4.36 15.19
C ASN A 177 15.17 3.83 14.58
N PRO A 178 15.15 2.72 13.81
CA PRO A 178 16.35 2.07 13.26
C PRO A 178 17.22 2.95 12.32
N TYR A 179 16.72 4.13 11.96
CA TYR A 179 17.40 5.10 11.11
C TYR A 179 18.03 6.23 11.92
N ASN A 180 18.15 6.09 13.25
CA ASN A 180 18.68 7.11 14.16
C ASN A 180 17.87 8.43 14.09
N LYS A 181 16.54 8.29 14.08
CA LYS A 181 15.58 9.39 14.14
C LYS A 181 14.62 9.14 15.29
N LEU A 182 14.31 10.19 16.06
CA LEU A 182 13.25 10.15 17.04
C LEU A 182 11.87 10.06 16.36
N GLY A 183 11.08 9.08 16.77
CA GLY A 183 9.68 8.91 16.39
C GLY A 183 9.43 8.57 14.92
N GLN A 184 8.16 8.46 14.59
CA GLN A 184 7.62 8.20 13.28
C GLN A 184 7.34 9.53 12.54
N ASN A 185 7.53 9.56 11.22
CA ASN A 185 7.52 10.80 10.43
C ASN A 185 6.21 11.60 10.47
N LYS A 186 5.05 10.96 10.68
CA LYS A 186 3.75 11.62 10.77
C LYS A 186 3.70 12.65 11.89
N PHE A 187 4.42 12.43 12.98
CA PHE A 187 4.52 13.39 14.09
C PHE A 187 5.35 14.63 13.74
N ASP A 188 6.15 14.59 12.67
CA ASP A 188 6.90 15.76 12.16
C ASP A 188 6.23 16.42 10.93
N GLU A 189 5.34 15.69 10.25
CA GLU A 189 4.75 16.10 8.97
C GLU A 189 3.41 16.86 9.12
N TYR A 190 2.62 16.51 10.14
CA TYR A 190 1.23 16.95 10.27
C TYR A 190 0.99 17.71 11.56
N LYS A 191 0.05 18.66 11.55
CA LYS A 191 -0.30 19.52 12.69
C LYS A 191 -0.77 18.73 13.91
N PHE A 192 -1.49 17.64 13.67
CA PHE A 192 -1.96 16.74 14.72
C PHE A 192 -2.10 15.33 14.16
N VAL A 193 -2.09 14.36 15.08
CA VAL A 193 -2.47 12.97 14.82
C VAL A 193 -3.68 12.65 15.69
N GLU A 194 -4.75 12.14 15.08
CA GLU A 194 -5.95 11.71 15.77
C GLU A 194 -6.30 10.26 15.42
N ILE A 195 -6.63 9.46 16.44
CA ILE A 195 -7.11 8.09 16.25
C ILE A 195 -8.37 7.87 17.10
N PRO A 196 -9.54 7.61 16.48
CA PRO A 196 -10.73 7.21 17.21
C PRO A 196 -10.46 5.95 18.04
N LYS A 197 -10.98 5.88 19.28
CA LYS A 197 -10.69 4.77 20.21
C LYS A 197 -10.91 3.39 19.61
N ALA A 198 -12.03 3.18 18.94
CA ALA A 198 -12.35 1.89 18.33
C ALA A 198 -11.33 1.50 17.24
N ILE A 199 -10.89 2.48 16.44
CA ILE A 199 -9.87 2.25 15.40
C ILE A 199 -8.52 1.92 16.03
N TYR A 200 -8.15 2.63 17.10
CA TYR A 200 -6.93 2.34 17.85
C TYR A 200 -6.95 0.93 18.45
N ASP A 201 -8.05 0.54 19.10
CA ASP A 201 -8.19 -0.77 19.72
C ASP A 201 -8.07 -1.90 18.70
N ASP A 202 -8.73 -1.76 17.55
CA ASP A 202 -8.60 -2.69 16.43
C ASP A 202 -7.14 -2.74 15.92
N PHE A 203 -6.47 -1.59 15.87
CA PHE A 203 -5.09 -1.50 15.38
C PHE A 203 -4.10 -2.21 16.31
N VAL A 204 -4.21 -1.95 17.62
CA VAL A 204 -3.37 -2.61 18.64
C VAL A 204 -3.61 -4.11 18.64
N ALA A 205 -4.88 -4.53 18.62
CA ALA A 205 -5.24 -5.95 18.59
C ALA A 205 -4.63 -6.69 17.39
N ALA A 206 -4.49 -6.04 16.24
CA ALA A 206 -3.90 -6.64 15.05
C ALA A 206 -2.36 -6.74 15.08
N ASN A 207 -1.67 -5.93 15.87
CA ASN A 207 -0.21 -5.81 15.81
C ASN A 207 0.57 -6.65 16.83
N GLY A 208 -0.10 -7.12 17.90
CA GLY A 208 0.54 -7.85 18.99
C GLY A 208 1.26 -6.91 19.97
N THR A 209 2.17 -7.44 20.79
CA THR A 209 2.79 -6.69 21.89
C THR A 209 4.21 -6.20 21.61
N SER A 210 4.82 -6.57 20.49
CA SER A 210 6.15 -6.08 20.10
C SER A 210 6.41 -6.22 18.60
N ALA A 211 7.33 -5.40 18.09
CA ALA A 211 7.86 -5.50 16.73
C ALA A 211 9.39 -5.54 16.73
N ARG A 212 9.96 -6.14 15.67
CA ARG A 212 11.42 -6.25 15.50
C ARG A 212 11.84 -5.72 14.13
N TYR A 213 12.76 -4.77 14.13
CA TYR A 213 13.30 -4.18 12.90
C TYR A 213 14.78 -4.52 12.75
N LYS A 214 15.30 -4.43 11.52
CA LYS A 214 16.72 -4.72 11.28
C LYS A 214 17.58 -3.64 11.93
N ASP A 215 18.49 -4.05 12.81
CA ASP A 215 19.51 -3.16 13.32
C ASP A 215 20.66 -3.08 12.31
N LYS A 216 20.99 -1.85 11.89
CA LYS A 216 22.13 -1.54 11.01
C LYS A 216 23.34 -1.01 11.77
N GLY A 217 23.25 -0.87 13.10
CA GLY A 217 24.26 -0.25 13.95
C GLY A 217 24.34 1.26 13.75
N ASN A 218 23.21 1.90 13.46
CA ASN A 218 23.13 3.34 13.20
C ASN A 218 22.99 4.18 14.50
N HIS A 219 22.61 3.53 15.60
CA HIS A 219 22.46 4.10 16.94
C HIS A 219 22.73 3.02 17.99
N ASP A 220 22.89 3.44 19.25
CA ASP A 220 23.17 2.56 20.38
C ASP A 220 22.50 3.02 21.68
N GLU A 221 22.40 2.08 22.61
CA GLU A 221 21.71 2.18 23.89
C GLU A 221 22.07 3.41 24.75
N ASN A 222 23.22 4.05 24.53
CA ASN A 222 23.64 5.21 25.32
C ASN A 222 23.11 6.55 24.76
N ALA A 223 22.73 6.56 23.48
CA ALA A 223 22.27 7.76 22.79
C ALA A 223 20.76 7.71 22.47
N ASP A 224 20.11 6.58 22.76
CA ASP A 224 18.74 6.33 22.40
C ASP A 224 17.71 6.95 23.34
N GLN A 225 16.58 7.33 22.76
CA GLN A 225 15.36 7.69 23.48
C GLN A 225 14.35 6.54 23.36
N GLY A 226 13.57 6.35 24.41
CA GLY A 226 12.58 5.28 24.50
C GLY A 226 13.09 4.05 25.26
N THR A 227 12.40 2.93 25.11
CA THR A 227 12.64 1.69 25.89
C THR A 227 13.00 0.48 25.04
N HIS A 228 13.30 0.68 23.76
CA HIS A 228 13.64 -0.42 22.85
C HIS A 228 14.93 -1.18 23.23
N GLU A 229 14.99 -2.44 22.82
CA GLU A 229 16.08 -3.37 23.13
C GLU A 229 16.92 -3.69 21.88
N HIS A 230 18.23 -3.49 21.96
CA HIS A 230 19.19 -3.88 20.92
C HIS A 230 19.60 -5.36 21.05
N LEU A 231 19.15 -6.18 20.11
CA LEU A 231 19.46 -7.60 20.04
C LEU A 231 20.70 -7.84 19.18
N LYS A 232 21.68 -8.56 19.75
CA LYS A 232 22.91 -8.99 19.07
C LYS A 232 22.82 -10.45 18.65
N LYS A 233 23.58 -10.83 17.62
CA LYS A 233 23.79 -12.24 17.24
C LYS A 233 25.27 -12.56 17.06
N LYS A 234 25.62 -13.81 17.29
CA LYS A 234 26.98 -14.33 17.03
C LYS A 234 27.12 -14.74 15.57
N VAL A 235 28.17 -14.26 14.91
CA VAL A 235 28.54 -14.66 13.55
C VAL A 235 30.00 -15.08 13.51
N LYS A 236 30.30 -16.07 12.66
CA LYS A 236 31.69 -16.48 12.39
C LYS A 236 32.30 -15.53 11.36
N LYS A 237 33.34 -14.80 11.75
CA LYS A 237 34.15 -13.99 10.82
C LYS A 237 35.53 -14.62 10.62
N PRO A 238 36.10 -14.56 9.40
CA PRO A 238 37.48 -14.95 9.16
C PRO A 238 38.43 -14.26 10.14
N VAL A 239 39.39 -15.03 10.68
CA VAL A 239 40.54 -14.42 11.37
C VAL A 239 41.51 -13.96 10.29
N LEU A 240 41.76 -12.65 10.22
CA LEU A 240 42.66 -12.07 9.22
C LEU A 240 44.06 -11.88 9.83
N GLY A 241 45.09 -12.21 9.06
CA GLY A 241 46.48 -11.93 9.39
C GLY A 241 46.87 -10.48 9.08
N PRO A 242 48.11 -10.08 9.40
CA PRO A 242 48.63 -8.74 9.10
C PRO A 242 48.59 -8.37 7.60
N ASP A 243 48.61 -9.38 6.72
CA ASP A 243 48.52 -9.24 5.27
C ASP A 243 47.08 -9.15 4.74
N GLY A 244 46.09 -9.12 5.64
CA GLY A 244 44.66 -9.10 5.30
C GLY A 244 44.11 -10.44 4.79
N LYS A 245 44.92 -11.52 4.75
CA LYS A 245 44.47 -12.84 4.33
C LYS A 245 43.92 -13.63 5.50
N GLN A 246 43.01 -14.55 5.21
CA GLN A 246 42.47 -15.44 6.24
C GLN A 246 43.55 -16.38 6.75
N LEU A 247 43.77 -16.35 8.06
CA LEU A 247 44.67 -17.28 8.74
C LEU A 247 44.13 -18.70 8.63
N LYS A 248 45.06 -19.64 8.49
CA LYS A 248 44.78 -21.07 8.54
C LYS A 248 45.30 -21.65 9.85
N GLY A 249 44.58 -22.60 10.42
CA GLY A 249 44.98 -23.33 11.61
C GLY A 249 46.15 -24.26 11.31
N ALA A 250 46.69 -24.89 12.36
CA ALA A 250 47.74 -25.89 12.23
C ALA A 250 47.33 -27.09 11.35
N ASP A 251 46.02 -27.32 11.20
CA ASP A 251 45.41 -28.33 10.33
C ASP A 251 45.22 -27.87 8.86
N GLY A 252 45.70 -26.67 8.51
CA GLY A 252 45.56 -26.07 7.19
C GLY A 252 44.16 -25.53 6.87
N LYS A 253 43.20 -25.59 7.80
CA LYS A 253 41.83 -25.11 7.58
C LYS A 253 41.67 -23.63 7.91
N PRO A 254 40.76 -22.89 7.25
CA PRO A 254 40.55 -21.48 7.54
C PRO A 254 40.07 -21.26 8.99
N GLN A 255 40.67 -20.31 9.68
CA GLN A 255 40.28 -19.93 11.03
C GLN A 255 39.12 -18.93 11.01
N PHE A 256 38.22 -19.10 11.98
CA PHE A 256 37.10 -18.21 12.24
C PHE A 256 37.07 -17.84 13.71
N LYS A 257 36.67 -16.60 13.99
CA LYS A 257 36.32 -16.15 15.34
C LYS A 257 34.82 -15.84 15.39
N GLU A 258 34.21 -16.11 16.53
CA GLU A 258 32.87 -15.63 16.81
C GLU A 258 32.93 -14.17 17.23
N VAL A 259 32.11 -13.35 16.60
CA VAL A 259 31.92 -11.95 16.98
C VAL A 259 30.44 -11.65 17.12
N GLU A 260 30.10 -10.83 18.10
CA GLU A 260 28.76 -10.28 18.22
C GLU A 260 28.58 -9.12 17.25
N VAL A 261 27.46 -9.14 16.53
CA VAL A 261 27.06 -8.07 15.61
C VAL A 261 25.61 -7.70 15.87
N PRO A 262 25.21 -6.44 15.58
CA PRO A 262 23.81 -6.04 15.64
C PRO A 262 22.92 -6.95 14.78
N ASP A 263 21.77 -7.35 15.33
CA ASP A 263 20.78 -8.12 14.58
C ASP A 263 19.45 -7.38 14.42
N ARG A 264 18.77 -7.10 15.51
CA ARG A 264 17.42 -6.53 15.51
C ARG A 264 17.27 -5.53 16.66
N ILE A 265 16.41 -4.54 16.47
CA ILE A 265 15.90 -3.71 17.56
C ILE A 265 14.47 -4.17 17.84
N LYS A 266 14.16 -4.45 19.11
CA LYS A 266 12.83 -4.83 19.55
C LYS A 266 12.16 -3.63 20.22
N TYR A 267 10.96 -3.30 19.76
CA TYR A 267 10.09 -2.26 20.32
C TYR A 267 8.88 -2.92 20.95
N ASP A 268 8.43 -2.38 22.07
CA ASP A 268 7.12 -2.72 22.64
C ASP A 268 6.01 -2.04 21.82
N ILE A 269 4.83 -2.64 21.85
CA ILE A 269 3.64 -2.12 21.16
C ILE A 269 2.49 -2.03 22.16
N PRO A 270 1.88 -0.85 22.31
CA PRO A 270 2.30 0.43 21.71
C PRO A 270 3.54 1.03 22.39
N SER A 271 4.13 2.06 21.77
CA SER A 271 5.11 2.95 22.43
C SER A 271 4.44 3.83 23.50
N ALA A 272 5.26 4.41 24.38
CA ALA A 272 4.80 5.14 25.57
C ALA A 272 3.83 6.29 25.27
N ASP A 273 3.96 6.95 24.12
CA ASP A 273 3.04 8.04 23.72
C ASP A 273 1.57 7.60 23.72
N PHE A 274 1.28 6.36 23.33
CA PHE A 274 -0.10 5.88 23.24
C PHE A 274 -0.66 5.40 24.58
N GLU A 275 0.17 5.27 25.62
CA GLU A 275 -0.25 4.91 26.96
C GLU A 275 -0.52 6.14 27.84
N ASP A 276 0.04 7.28 27.44
CA ASP A 276 -0.08 8.53 28.17
C ASP A 276 -1.51 9.10 28.11
N GLN A 277 -2.16 9.09 29.28
CA GLN A 277 -3.55 9.51 29.44
C GLN A 277 -3.81 10.96 29.04
N GLN A 278 -2.78 11.82 29.00
CA GLN A 278 -2.94 13.21 28.56
C GLN A 278 -3.42 13.29 27.10
N TYR A 279 -3.00 12.34 26.25
CA TYR A 279 -3.41 12.28 24.84
C TYR A 279 -4.76 11.60 24.63
N TRP A 280 -5.40 11.11 25.69
CA TRP A 280 -6.68 10.40 25.65
C TRP A 280 -7.82 11.14 26.34
N GLY A 281 -7.62 12.39 26.78
CA GLY A 281 -8.60 13.14 27.57
C GLY A 281 -9.99 13.32 26.91
N SER A 282 -10.08 13.18 25.58
CA SER A 282 -11.35 13.25 24.83
C SER A 282 -12.07 11.90 24.65
N GLY A 283 -11.45 10.81 25.10
CA GLY A 283 -11.83 9.44 24.77
C GLY A 283 -11.19 8.91 23.47
N ASN A 284 -10.60 9.78 22.64
CA ASN A 284 -9.82 9.41 21.44
C ASN A 284 -8.36 9.85 21.61
N PHE A 285 -7.45 9.17 20.91
CA PHE A 285 -6.05 9.57 20.87
C PHE A 285 -5.95 10.89 20.10
N TYR A 286 -5.30 11.87 20.70
CA TYR A 286 -4.99 13.13 20.05
C TYR A 286 -3.61 13.62 20.49
N TYR A 287 -2.74 13.84 19.50
CA TYR A 287 -1.43 14.43 19.68
C TYR A 287 -1.31 15.72 18.87
N ASP A 288 -1.04 16.85 19.53
CA ASP A 288 -0.67 18.10 18.87
C ASP A 288 0.83 18.11 18.65
N THR A 289 1.27 18.14 17.39
CA THR A 289 2.69 18.01 17.06
C THR A 289 3.44 19.33 17.13
N ASN A 290 2.73 20.45 17.28
CA ASN A 290 3.26 21.81 17.10
C ASN A 290 3.87 22.10 15.72
N VAL A 291 3.68 21.21 14.73
CA VAL A 291 4.14 21.41 13.36
C VAL A 291 3.31 22.54 12.72
N LYS A 292 4.01 23.54 12.16
CA LYS A 292 3.39 24.73 11.54
C LYS A 292 2.87 24.42 10.12
N THR A 293 1.89 23.54 10.04
CA THR A 293 1.15 23.19 8.82
C THR A 293 -0.35 23.36 9.03
N THR A 294 -1.12 23.42 7.95
CA THR A 294 -2.58 23.62 8.02
C THR A 294 -3.30 22.35 8.47
N ASN A 295 -2.81 21.19 8.05
CA ASN A 295 -3.55 19.93 8.15
C ASN A 295 -2.95 18.98 9.17
N GLY A 296 -3.82 18.30 9.91
CA GLY A 296 -3.51 17.08 10.63
C GLY A 296 -3.86 15.84 9.82
N ILE A 297 -3.75 14.70 10.49
CA ILE A 297 -4.26 13.41 10.01
C ILE A 297 -5.19 12.79 11.04
N SER A 298 -6.25 12.16 10.54
CA SER A 298 -7.20 11.41 11.35
C SER A 298 -7.36 10.01 10.78
N ALA A 299 -7.25 9.00 11.63
CA ALA A 299 -7.47 7.63 11.22
C ALA A 299 -8.95 7.38 10.91
N THR A 300 -9.23 6.69 9.81
CA THR A 300 -10.60 6.40 9.37
C THR A 300 -10.93 4.92 9.36
N ILE A 301 -9.91 4.05 9.25
CA ILE A 301 -10.09 2.60 9.27
C ILE A 301 -8.76 1.88 9.58
N THR A 302 -8.87 0.64 10.06
CA THR A 302 -7.79 -0.35 10.10
C THR A 302 -8.11 -1.55 9.21
N ALA A 303 -7.07 -2.14 8.61
CA ALA A 303 -7.16 -3.41 7.90
C ALA A 303 -5.80 -4.10 7.91
N GLY A 304 -5.77 -5.43 8.05
CA GLY A 304 -4.53 -6.16 8.30
C GLY A 304 -3.79 -5.59 9.53
N LYS A 305 -2.51 -5.23 9.34
CA LYS A 305 -1.67 -4.56 10.34
C LYS A 305 -1.46 -3.08 10.04
N SER A 306 -2.40 -2.48 9.32
CA SER A 306 -2.28 -1.14 8.77
C SER A 306 -3.39 -0.24 9.29
N ILE A 307 -3.04 1.02 9.56
CA ILE A 307 -3.97 2.11 9.87
C ILE A 307 -3.99 3.10 8.70
N PHE A 308 -5.16 3.62 8.35
CA PHE A 308 -5.36 4.46 7.17
C PHE A 308 -5.79 5.87 7.57
N TRP A 309 -5.18 6.87 6.95
CA TRP A 309 -5.21 8.27 7.38
C TRP A 309 -5.85 9.18 6.36
N LYS A 310 -6.83 9.97 6.78
CA LYS A 310 -7.36 11.11 6.04
C LYS A 310 -6.63 12.38 6.43
N ILE A 311 -6.25 13.20 5.44
CA ILE A 311 -5.71 14.53 5.68
C ILE A 311 -6.88 15.46 5.97
N THR A 312 -6.81 16.24 7.05
CA THR A 312 -7.91 17.13 7.43
C THR A 312 -7.42 18.37 8.18
N PRO A 313 -8.01 19.56 7.96
CA PRO A 313 -7.66 20.77 8.71
C PRO A 313 -8.14 20.72 10.18
N THR A 314 -9.12 19.88 10.47
CA THR A 314 -9.76 19.75 11.77
C THR A 314 -9.94 18.30 12.16
N ARG A 315 -9.93 18.03 13.47
CA ARG A 315 -10.24 16.72 14.05
C ARG A 315 -11.58 16.19 13.53
N LEU A 316 -11.65 14.90 13.21
CA LEU A 316 -12.88 14.22 12.81
C LEU A 316 -13.71 13.78 14.01
N THR A 317 -13.11 13.61 15.18
CA THR A 317 -13.81 13.21 16.42
C THR A 317 -14.17 14.39 17.32
N ALA A 318 -13.90 15.63 16.89
CA ALA A 318 -14.37 16.79 17.61
C ALA A 318 -15.89 16.69 17.75
N ALA A 319 -16.37 16.55 18.99
CA ALA A 319 -17.79 16.62 19.27
C ALA A 319 -18.31 17.89 18.61
N THR A 320 -19.27 17.76 17.69
CA THR A 320 -20.17 18.87 17.36
C THR A 320 -20.66 19.35 18.70
N THR A 321 -20.18 20.52 19.11
CA THR A 321 -20.75 21.28 20.21
C THR A 321 -22.19 21.50 19.78
N LYS A 322 -23.10 20.69 20.30
CA LYS A 322 -24.53 21.00 20.26
C LYS A 322 -24.77 22.12 21.25
#